data_AF-A0A1V4U0J7-F1
#
_entry.id   AF-A0A1V4U0J7-F1
#
_cell.length_a   1.000
_cell.length_b   1.000
_cell.length_c   1.000
_cell.angle_alpha   90.00
_cell.angle_beta   90.00
_cell.angle_gamma   90.00
#
_symmetry.space_group_name_H-M   'P 1'
#
loop_
_entity.id
_entity.type
_entity.pdbx_description
1 polymer ?
#
loop_
_entity_poly.entity_id
_entity_poly.type
_entity_poly.pdbx_seq_one_letter_code
_entity_poly.pdbx_strand_id
1 'polypeptide(L)' 'MSDAGDQKKCPVCGHMNPAGAVKCLACGSLLM' A
#
# COMPACT_ATOMS: atom_id res chain seq x y z
N MET A 1 -12.74 14.43 -10.65
CA MET A 1 -13.08 13.10 -10.09
C MET A 1 -12.19 12.11 -10.82
N SER A 2 -11.15 11.49 -10.27
CA SER A 2 -10.76 11.30 -8.88
C SER A 2 -9.25 11.09 -8.89
N ASP A 3 -8.53 11.76 -8.01
CA ASP A 3 -7.10 11.53 -7.74
C ASP A 3 -6.93 10.21 -6.96
N ALA A 4 -7.51 9.12 -7.48
CA ALA A 4 -7.30 7.75 -7.01
C ALA A 4 -5.97 7.21 -7.56
N GLY A 5 -4.96 8.09 -7.59
CA GLY A 5 -3.60 7.80 -8.03
C GLY A 5 -2.97 6.82 -7.05
N ASP A 6 -3.05 5.55 -7.45
CA ASP A 6 -2.20 4.44 -7.07
C ASP A 6 -2.15 4.18 -5.56
N GLN A 7 -3.15 3.45 -5.06
CA GLN A 7 -3.01 2.69 -3.82
C GLN A 7 -2.85 1.21 -4.15
N LYS A 8 -1.92 0.53 -3.48
CA LYS A 8 -1.70 -0.91 -3.60
C LYS A 8 -2.08 -1.63 -2.31
N LYS A 9 -2.68 -2.81 -2.47
CA LYS A 9 -3.03 -3.67 -1.35
C LYS A 9 -1.78 -4.41 -0.86
N CYS A 10 -1.55 -4.42 0.44
CA CYS A 10 -0.52 -5.24 1.05
C CYS A 10 -0.87 -6.72 0.86
N PRO A 11 -0.01 -7.54 0.25
CA PRO A 11 -0.29 -8.96 0.05
C PRO A 11 -0.23 -9.77 1.35
N VAL A 12 0.36 -9.20 2.42
CA VAL A 12 0.52 -9.88 3.72
C VAL A 12 -0.67 -9.66 4.63
N CYS A 13 -1.15 -8.42 4.76
CA CYS A 13 -2.22 -8.07 5.73
C CYS A 13 -3.48 -7.47 5.09
N GLY A 14 -3.47 -7.18 3.79
CA GLY A 14 -4.61 -6.62 3.07
C GLY A 14 -4.83 -5.11 3.22
N HIS A 15 -4.01 -4.40 4.00
CA HIS A 15 -4.10 -2.94 4.14
C HIS A 15 -3.82 -2.22 2.81
N MET A 16 -4.56 -1.16 2.49
CA MET A 16 -4.31 -0.32 1.32
C MET A 16 -3.22 0.69 1.65
N ASN A 17 -2.17 0.73 0.84
CA ASN A 17 -1.03 1.63 1.02
C ASN A 17 -0.89 2.53 -0.20
N PRO A 18 -0.29 3.73 -0.07
CA PRO A 18 0.13 4.51 -1.23
C PRO A 18 1.07 3.70 -2.13
N ALA A 19 1.03 3.88 -3.45
CA ALA A 19 1.82 3.07 -4.37
C ALA A 19 3.33 3.28 -4.21
N GLY A 20 3.75 4.49 -3.84
CA GLY A 20 5.12 4.80 -3.47
C GLY A 20 5.58 4.20 -2.13
N ALA A 21 4.70 3.55 -1.37
CA ALA A 21 5.09 2.92 -0.12
C ALA A 21 6.00 1.71 -0.38
N VAL A 22 7.19 1.74 0.23
CA VAL A 22 8.18 0.64 0.19
C VAL A 22 7.86 -0.43 1.23
N LYS A 23 7.19 -0.04 2.33
CA LYS A 23 6.74 -0.95 3.40
C LYS A 23 5.29 -0.67 3.78
N CYS A 24 4.60 -1.67 4.31
CA CYS A 24 3.24 -1.55 4.79
C CYS A 24 3.18 -0.68 6.05
N LEU A 25 2.30 0.32 6.03
CA LEU A 25 2.11 1.22 7.18
C LEU A 25 1.40 0.53 8.37
N ALA A 26 0.71 -0.59 8.13
CA ALA A 26 -0.01 -1.33 9.16
C ALA A 26 0.83 -2.46 9.79
N CYS A 27 1.51 -3.28 8.98
CA CYS A 27 2.24 -4.46 9.48
C CYS A 27 3.76 -4.41 9.28
N GLY A 28 4.28 -3.40 8.57
CA GLY A 28 5.72 -3.24 8.35
C GLY A 28 6.34 -4.13 7.27
N SER A 29 5.57 -5.03 6.63
CA SER A 29 6.09 -5.88 5.55
C SER A 29 6.55 -5.06 4.35
N LEU A 30 7.58 -5.49 3.63
CA LEU A 30 7.96 -4.86 2.37
C LEU A 30 6.85 -5.01 1.33
N LEU A 31 6.63 -3.97 0.54
CA LEU A 31 5.63 -3.91 -0.54
C LEU A 31 6.29 -3.93 -1.94
N MET A 32 7.52 -4.44 -2.00
CA MET A 32 8.31 -4.61 -3.23
C MET A 32 7.53 -5.36 -4.31
#